data_AF-A0A7G6SGN6-F1
#
_entry.id   AF-A0A7G6SGN6-F1
#
_cell.length_a   1.000
_cell.length_b   1.000
_cell.length_c   1.000
_cell.angle_alpha   90.00
_cell.angle_beta   90.00
_cell.angle_gamma   90.00
#
_symmetry.space_group_name_H-M   'P 1'
#
loop_
_entity.id
_entity.type
_entity.pdbx_description
1 polymer ?
#
loop_
_entity_poly.entity_id
_entity_poly.type
_entity_poly.pdbx_seq_one_letter_code
_entity_poly.pdbx_strand_id
1 'polypeptide(L)'
;MKRLAAGLLTLLLTGCTTVDYDFSNAKRPAALQQIAAPTGNVNAPRFDDRKPHDWTGKSPWRYPVHGTDISKYQSTIDWAAVRASRISFVFIKATEGADRVDDKLADNWQAARAAGIPRGAYHFYYFCRTAEEQARWFIRNVPNDPGAMPPVLDMEWNAASPTCKLRPNAAVVRSEMRTFMDMLERHYGKRPIIYTTVDFFDDNDLRQLAGYPFWLRSVAGHPDEKYGPHPWTFWQYTGTGSIPGIRGDADINVFAGNETAWKQWLVRNKVR
;
A
#
# COMPACT_ATOMS: atom_id res chain seq x y z
N MET A 1 -58.78 -24.07 44.13
CA MET A 1 -58.73 -23.36 42.83
C MET A 1 -57.76 -22.20 42.93
N LYS A 2 -56.74 -22.21 42.07
CA LYS A 2 -55.81 -21.15 41.63
C LYS A 2 -54.95 -20.43 42.69
N ARG A 3 -53.71 -20.93 42.82
CA ARG A 3 -52.52 -20.22 43.30
C ARG A 3 -52.06 -19.24 42.22
N LEU A 4 -51.72 -17.99 42.58
CA LEU A 4 -51.05 -17.04 41.70
C LEU A 4 -49.66 -16.77 42.26
N ALA A 5 -48.65 -17.29 41.56
CA ALA A 5 -47.24 -17.01 41.77
C ALA A 5 -46.89 -15.70 41.05
N ALA A 6 -46.33 -14.74 41.77
CA ALA A 6 -45.71 -13.56 41.18
C ALA A 6 -44.29 -13.92 40.76
N GLY A 7 -44.09 -14.11 39.46
CA GLY A 7 -42.78 -14.36 38.85
C GLY A 7 -42.00 -13.05 38.70
N LEU A 8 -40.75 -13.06 39.18
CA LEU A 8 -39.72 -12.07 38.93
C LEU A 8 -39.42 -12.02 37.43
N LEU A 9 -39.60 -10.87 36.77
CA LEU A 9 -39.15 -10.65 35.40
C LEU A 9 -37.98 -9.67 35.41
N THR A 10 -36.76 -10.21 35.47
CA THR A 10 -35.51 -9.45 35.36
C THR A 10 -35.32 -9.07 33.90
N LEU A 11 -35.53 -7.79 33.56
CA LEU A 11 -35.20 -7.23 32.25
C LEU A 11 -33.67 -7.11 32.14
N LEU A 12 -33.03 -7.98 31.36
CA LEU A 12 -31.65 -7.79 30.90
C LEU A 12 -31.67 -6.77 29.75
N LEU A 13 -31.35 -5.52 30.08
CA LEU A 13 -31.04 -4.48 29.09
C LEU A 13 -29.71 -4.82 28.42
N THR A 14 -29.78 -5.29 27.18
CA THR A 14 -28.63 -5.42 26.28
C THR A 14 -28.06 -4.03 25.99
N GLY A 15 -26.86 -3.74 26.49
CA GLY A 15 -26.14 -2.51 26.19
C GLY A 15 -25.69 -2.50 24.72
N CYS A 16 -26.27 -1.60 23.92
CA CYS A 16 -25.67 -1.19 22.66
C CYS A 16 -24.44 -0.34 22.98
N THR A 17 -23.24 -0.90 22.86
CA THR A 17 -22.01 -0.11 22.89
C THR A 17 -21.82 0.53 21.52
N THR A 18 -22.35 1.75 21.34
CA THR A 18 -21.89 2.62 20.26
C THR A 18 -20.56 3.20 20.72
N VAL A 19 -19.47 2.78 20.07
CA VAL A 19 -18.17 3.39 20.28
C VAL A 19 -18.18 4.70 19.50
N ASP A 20 -18.49 5.80 20.16
CA ASP A 20 -18.33 7.13 19.59
C ASP A 20 -16.84 7.41 19.47
N TYR A 21 -16.34 7.42 18.24
CA TYR A 21 -14.96 7.82 17.95
C TYR A 21 -14.88 9.34 17.93
N ASP A 22 -14.27 9.92 18.96
CA ASP A 22 -13.92 11.33 18.99
C ASP A 22 -12.66 11.59 18.14
N PHE A 23 -12.86 12.10 16.92
CA PHE A 23 -11.80 12.46 15.98
C PHE A 23 -11.23 13.87 16.19
N SER A 24 -11.64 14.59 17.25
CA SER A 24 -11.23 15.99 17.47
C SER A 24 -9.73 16.16 17.78
N ASN A 25 -9.04 15.07 18.16
CA ASN A 25 -7.63 15.09 18.57
C ASN A 25 -6.64 14.50 17.55
N ALA A 26 -7.09 14.12 16.35
CA ALA A 26 -6.16 13.75 15.28
C ALA A 26 -5.42 15.00 14.79
N LYS A 27 -4.20 15.23 15.30
CA LYS A 27 -3.31 16.27 14.77
C LYS A 27 -3.27 16.16 13.25
N ARG A 28 -3.55 17.27 12.55
CA ARG A 28 -3.37 17.35 11.09
C ARG A 28 -1.95 16.86 10.78
N PRO A 29 -1.77 15.85 9.91
CA PRO A 29 -0.45 15.43 9.53
C PRO A 29 0.30 16.62 8.93
N ALA A 30 1.55 16.81 9.35
CA ALA A 30 2.43 17.77 8.69
C ALA A 30 2.42 17.47 7.19
N ALA A 31 2.34 18.51 6.35
CA ALA A 31 2.36 18.33 4.91
C ALA A 31 3.58 17.51 4.52
N LEU A 32 3.35 16.40 3.79
CA LEU A 32 4.47 15.63 3.24
C LEU A 32 5.24 16.55 2.30
N GLN A 33 6.53 16.71 2.59
CA GLN A 33 7.41 17.47 1.75
C GLN A 33 7.47 16.79 0.38
N GLN A 34 7.12 17.53 -0.67
CA GLN A 34 7.18 17.04 -2.03
C GLN A 34 8.64 16.68 -2.35
N ILE A 35 8.87 15.42 -2.69
CA ILE A 35 10.21 14.96 -3.05
C ILE A 35 10.45 15.41 -4.48
N ALA A 36 11.38 16.34 -4.66
CA ALA A 36 11.70 16.87 -5.98
C ALA A 36 12.34 15.77 -6.85
N ALA A 37 11.95 15.75 -8.13
CA ALA A 37 12.56 14.87 -9.11
C ALA A 37 14.09 15.10 -9.19
N PRO A 38 14.89 14.05 -9.42
CA PRO A 38 16.33 14.19 -9.59
C PRO A 38 16.67 15.12 -10.78
N THR A 39 17.71 15.95 -10.60
CA THR A 39 18.29 16.79 -11.66
C THR A 39 19.64 16.24 -12.10
N GLY A 40 19.98 16.40 -13.38
CA GLY A 40 21.27 15.97 -13.95
C GLY A 40 21.29 14.54 -14.51
N ASN A 41 22.49 14.02 -14.80
CA ASN A 41 22.68 12.65 -15.29
C ASN A 41 22.39 11.64 -14.17
N VAL A 42 21.50 10.70 -14.43
CA VAL A 42 21.07 9.69 -13.45
C VAL A 42 21.57 8.32 -13.88
N ASN A 43 22.33 7.66 -13.01
CA ASN A 43 22.72 6.26 -13.17
C ASN A 43 21.59 5.35 -12.63
N ALA A 44 20.47 5.28 -13.35
CA ALA A 44 19.34 4.43 -13.01
C ALA A 44 19.47 3.04 -13.68
N PRO A 45 19.04 1.95 -13.03
CA PRO A 45 18.85 0.68 -13.72
C PRO A 45 17.79 0.83 -14.83
N ARG A 46 18.00 0.14 -15.95
CA ARG A 46 17.03 0.07 -17.04
C ARG A 46 16.60 -1.38 -17.23
N PHE A 47 15.44 -1.71 -16.72
CA PHE A 47 14.83 -3.03 -16.85
C PHE A 47 14.13 -3.16 -18.20
N ASP A 48 14.14 -4.37 -18.76
CA ASP A 48 13.36 -4.67 -19.96
C ASP A 48 11.87 -4.67 -19.62
N ASP A 49 11.04 -4.50 -20.65
CA ASP A 49 9.58 -4.50 -20.53
C ASP A 49 8.98 -5.16 -21.78
N ARG A 50 8.06 -6.11 -21.58
CA ARG A 50 7.40 -6.84 -22.66
C ARG A 50 6.36 -5.98 -23.39
N LYS A 51 5.79 -4.97 -22.72
CA LYS A 51 4.86 -4.00 -23.30
C LYS A 51 5.26 -2.58 -22.89
N PRO A 52 6.41 -2.10 -23.37
CA PRO A 52 6.96 -0.83 -22.94
C PRO A 52 6.04 0.32 -23.38
N HIS A 53 5.91 1.32 -22.51
CA HIS A 53 5.40 2.62 -22.91
C HIS A 53 6.52 3.46 -23.52
N ASP A 54 6.22 4.18 -24.60
CA ASP A 54 7.16 5.09 -25.25
C ASP A 54 7.26 6.41 -24.48
N TRP A 55 8.14 6.44 -23.49
CA TRP A 55 8.31 7.58 -22.59
C TRP A 55 8.94 8.78 -23.33
N THR A 56 8.13 9.80 -23.62
CA THR A 56 8.62 11.11 -24.06
C THR A 56 8.77 12.06 -22.87
N GLY A 57 9.91 12.74 -22.75
CA GLY A 57 10.15 13.70 -21.66
C GLY A 57 10.50 13.07 -20.31
N LYS A 58 9.55 13.07 -19.36
CA LYS A 58 9.74 12.54 -17.98
C LYS A 58 9.56 11.02 -17.97
N SER A 59 10.68 10.29 -17.96
CA SER A 59 10.70 8.82 -17.97
C SER A 59 11.09 8.24 -16.61
N PRO A 60 10.76 6.97 -16.32
CA PRO A 60 11.14 6.28 -15.08
C PRO A 60 12.65 6.29 -14.82
N TRP A 61 13.46 6.22 -15.87
CA TRP A 61 14.92 6.17 -15.81
C TRP A 61 15.58 7.47 -15.30
N ARG A 62 14.78 8.53 -15.09
CA ARG A 62 15.23 9.74 -14.40
C ARG A 62 15.25 9.58 -12.87
N TYR A 63 14.79 8.46 -12.33
CA TYR A 63 14.78 8.16 -10.91
C TYR A 63 15.77 7.02 -10.62
N PRO A 64 16.81 7.23 -9.79
CA PRO A 64 17.85 6.21 -9.59
C PRO A 64 17.41 5.04 -8.70
N VAL A 65 16.32 5.21 -7.94
CA VAL A 65 15.88 4.25 -6.93
C VAL A 65 14.68 3.49 -7.47
N HIS A 66 14.95 2.31 -8.00
CA HIS A 66 13.94 1.38 -8.49
C HIS A 66 13.60 0.33 -7.44
N GLY A 67 12.36 -0.12 -7.45
CA GLY A 67 11.87 -1.22 -6.63
C GLY A 67 10.87 -2.07 -7.40
N THR A 68 10.33 -3.07 -6.73
CA THR A 68 9.31 -3.97 -7.29
C THR A 68 8.23 -4.21 -6.25
N ASP A 69 7.09 -4.71 -6.68
CA ASP A 69 6.07 -5.25 -5.79
C ASP A 69 5.69 -6.66 -6.24
N ILE A 70 5.48 -7.53 -5.25
CA ILE A 70 5.35 -8.97 -5.48
C ILE A 70 4.22 -9.56 -4.65
N SER A 71 3.72 -10.69 -5.12
CA SER A 71 2.75 -11.54 -4.44
C SER A 71 3.14 -13.00 -4.64
N LYS A 72 2.25 -13.94 -4.28
CA LYS A 72 2.42 -15.35 -4.64
C LYS A 72 2.56 -15.61 -6.14
N TYR A 73 2.09 -14.71 -7.01
CA TYR A 73 2.16 -14.90 -8.47
C TYR A 73 3.59 -14.86 -9.01
N GLN A 74 4.52 -14.17 -8.33
CA GLN A 74 5.94 -14.16 -8.69
C GLN A 74 6.68 -15.44 -8.25
N SER A 75 5.98 -16.37 -7.58
CA SER A 75 6.45 -17.72 -7.26
C SER A 75 7.79 -17.79 -6.50
N THR A 76 8.81 -18.43 -7.06
CA THR A 76 10.17 -18.51 -6.49
C THR A 76 11.04 -17.39 -7.07
N ILE A 77 11.62 -16.58 -6.20
CA ILE A 77 12.46 -15.43 -6.53
C ILE A 77 13.92 -15.74 -6.19
N ASP A 78 14.82 -15.48 -7.13
CA ASP A 78 16.26 -15.41 -6.86
C ASP A 78 16.60 -14.02 -6.32
N TRP A 79 16.62 -13.92 -5.00
CA TRP A 79 16.86 -12.66 -4.30
C TRP A 79 18.28 -12.11 -4.47
N ALA A 80 19.27 -12.96 -4.77
CA ALA A 80 20.63 -12.52 -5.05
C ALA A 80 20.67 -11.81 -6.42
N ALA A 81 20.02 -12.40 -7.42
CA ALA A 81 19.88 -11.78 -8.75
C ALA A 81 19.09 -10.46 -8.67
N VAL A 82 17.99 -10.42 -7.91
CA VAL A 82 17.19 -9.19 -7.69
C VAL A 82 18.04 -8.09 -7.03
N ARG A 83 18.84 -8.43 -6.02
CA ARG A 83 19.72 -7.46 -5.37
C ARG A 83 20.80 -6.95 -6.33
N ALA A 84 21.40 -7.86 -7.10
CA ALA A 84 22.44 -7.55 -8.09
C ALA A 84 21.91 -6.69 -9.25
N SER A 85 20.62 -6.83 -9.60
CA SER A 85 19.95 -6.00 -10.61
C SER A 85 19.57 -4.60 -10.10
N ARG A 86 20.03 -4.22 -8.90
CA ARG A 86 19.84 -2.89 -8.29
C ARG A 86 18.39 -2.56 -7.89
N ILE A 87 17.57 -3.56 -7.60
CA ILE A 87 16.31 -3.36 -6.87
C ILE A 87 16.64 -2.88 -5.45
N SER A 88 16.08 -1.72 -5.09
CA SER A 88 16.39 -0.99 -3.86
C SER A 88 15.31 -1.11 -2.78
N PHE A 89 14.12 -1.56 -3.14
CA PHE A 89 13.01 -1.83 -2.22
C PHE A 89 12.03 -2.84 -2.81
N VAL A 90 11.24 -3.48 -1.95
CA VAL A 90 10.15 -4.36 -2.35
C VAL A 90 8.88 -4.12 -1.52
N PHE A 91 7.71 -4.06 -2.16
CA PHE A 91 6.43 -4.21 -1.47
C PHE A 91 5.91 -5.64 -1.66
N ILE A 92 5.45 -6.27 -0.59
CA ILE A 92 5.07 -7.68 -0.57
C ILE A 92 3.60 -7.78 -0.22
N LYS A 93 2.80 -8.47 -1.04
CA LYS A 93 1.40 -8.73 -0.71
C LYS A 93 1.35 -9.49 0.59
N ALA A 94 0.56 -9.00 1.54
CA ALA A 94 0.39 -9.66 2.81
C ALA A 94 -0.99 -10.26 2.96
N THR A 95 -2.02 -9.45 2.76
CA THR A 95 -3.40 -9.86 3.00
C THR A 95 -4.34 -9.25 1.97
N GLU A 96 -5.50 -9.87 1.84
CA GLU A 96 -6.60 -9.44 0.98
C GLU A 96 -7.91 -9.65 1.73
N GLY A 97 -8.76 -8.62 1.77
CA GLY A 97 -10.00 -8.71 2.54
C GLY A 97 -9.77 -9.02 4.02
N ALA A 98 -10.68 -9.75 4.64
CA ALA A 98 -10.60 -10.05 6.09
C ALA A 98 -10.22 -11.51 6.40
N ASP A 99 -9.88 -12.30 5.39
CA ASP A 99 -9.78 -13.76 5.50
C ASP A 99 -8.68 -14.40 4.63
N ARG A 100 -7.94 -13.63 3.81
CA ARG A 100 -6.85 -14.17 2.98
C ARG A 100 -5.49 -13.62 3.36
N VAL A 101 -4.53 -14.52 3.50
CA VAL A 101 -3.09 -14.22 3.59
C VAL A 101 -2.45 -14.63 2.26
N ASP A 102 -1.48 -13.87 1.78
CA ASP A 102 -0.68 -14.29 0.64
C ASP A 102 0.23 -15.45 1.04
N ASP A 103 0.12 -16.57 0.31
CA ASP A 103 0.84 -17.82 0.60
C ASP A 103 2.38 -17.66 0.59
N LYS A 104 2.89 -16.57 0.00
CA LYS A 104 4.31 -16.25 -0.07
C LYS A 104 4.74 -15.11 0.83
N LEU A 105 3.86 -14.55 1.66
CA LEU A 105 4.21 -13.47 2.59
C LEU A 105 5.42 -13.83 3.46
N ALA A 106 5.36 -14.96 4.17
CA ALA A 106 6.42 -15.33 5.13
C ALA A 106 7.78 -15.55 4.44
N ASP A 107 7.79 -16.33 3.36
CA ASP A 107 8.99 -16.63 2.57
C ASP A 107 9.61 -15.34 2.00
N ASN A 108 8.80 -14.53 1.32
CA ASN A 108 9.28 -13.29 0.69
C ASN A 108 9.73 -12.27 1.73
N TRP A 109 9.05 -12.18 2.88
CA TRP A 109 9.40 -11.25 3.95
C TRP A 109 10.77 -11.56 4.55
N GLN A 110 11.08 -12.83 4.78
CA GLN A 110 12.37 -13.23 5.33
C GLN A 110 13.48 -13.15 4.28
N ALA A 111 13.20 -13.59 3.05
CA ALA A 111 14.19 -13.61 1.99
C ALA A 111 14.60 -12.20 1.53
N ALA A 112 13.65 -11.26 1.41
CA ALA A 112 13.95 -9.85 1.15
C ALA A 112 14.86 -9.25 2.24
N ARG A 113 14.58 -9.55 3.51
CA ARG A 113 15.42 -9.13 4.64
C ARG A 113 16.83 -9.70 4.53
N ALA A 114 16.96 -10.99 4.27
CA ALA A 114 18.24 -11.68 4.15
C ALA A 114 19.08 -11.13 2.97
N ALA A 115 18.43 -10.70 1.89
CA ALA A 115 19.07 -10.05 0.75
C ALA A 115 19.43 -8.57 1.00
N GLY A 116 19.08 -8.02 2.17
CA GLY A 116 19.32 -6.62 2.51
C GLY A 116 18.48 -5.64 1.68
N ILE A 117 17.30 -6.06 1.24
CA ILE A 117 16.36 -5.22 0.49
C ILE A 117 15.28 -4.71 1.45
N PRO A 118 15.16 -3.38 1.65
CA PRO A 118 14.05 -2.76 2.37
C PRO A 118 12.70 -3.29 1.87
N ARG A 119 11.83 -3.68 2.81
CA ARG A 119 10.56 -4.33 2.49
C ARG A 119 9.38 -3.71 3.21
N GLY A 120 8.25 -3.59 2.54
CA GLY A 120 6.96 -3.20 3.12
C GLY A 120 5.89 -4.24 2.77
N ALA A 121 4.82 -4.28 3.56
CA ALA A 121 3.69 -5.17 3.31
C ALA A 121 2.50 -4.37 2.77
N TYR A 122 1.78 -4.91 1.79
CA TYR A 122 0.55 -4.29 1.28
C TYR A 122 -0.70 -5.14 1.52
N HIS A 123 -1.82 -4.43 1.69
CA HIS A 123 -3.15 -4.98 1.87
C HIS A 123 -4.03 -4.69 0.66
N PHE A 124 -4.51 -5.72 -0.03
CA PHE A 124 -5.47 -5.55 -1.12
C PHE A 124 -6.89 -5.39 -0.55
N TYR A 125 -7.47 -4.19 -0.69
CA TYR A 125 -8.74 -3.86 -0.04
C TYR A 125 -9.96 -4.53 -0.69
N TYR A 126 -10.95 -4.85 0.13
CA TYR A 126 -12.18 -5.52 -0.29
C TYR A 126 -13.41 -4.90 0.35
N PHE A 127 -14.20 -4.15 -0.43
CA PHE A 127 -15.36 -3.40 0.07
C PHE A 127 -16.49 -4.24 0.68
N CYS A 128 -16.47 -5.57 0.51
CA CYS A 128 -17.45 -6.47 1.12
C CYS A 128 -17.07 -6.91 2.54
N ARG A 129 -16.09 -6.23 3.15
CA ARG A 129 -15.67 -6.34 4.54
C ARG A 129 -15.45 -4.92 5.08
N THR A 130 -15.60 -4.76 6.39
CA THR A 130 -15.34 -3.46 7.04
C THR A 130 -13.86 -3.13 7.08
N ALA A 131 -13.51 -1.83 7.09
CA ALA A 131 -12.14 -1.37 7.30
C ALA A 131 -11.50 -1.95 8.56
N GLU A 132 -12.25 -2.07 9.66
CA GLU A 132 -11.72 -2.56 10.94
C GLU A 132 -11.40 -4.06 10.90
N GLU A 133 -12.23 -4.87 10.25
CA GLU A 133 -11.94 -6.29 10.05
C GLU A 133 -10.67 -6.48 9.24
N GLN A 134 -10.54 -5.74 8.14
CA GLN A 134 -9.39 -5.79 7.25
C GLN A 134 -8.11 -5.30 7.96
N ALA A 135 -8.19 -4.20 8.71
CA ALA A 135 -7.05 -3.68 9.47
C ALA A 135 -6.60 -4.65 10.56
N ARG A 136 -7.54 -5.25 11.32
CA ARG A 136 -7.22 -6.30 12.30
C ARG A 136 -6.60 -7.53 11.63
N TRP A 137 -7.08 -7.89 10.45
CA TRP A 137 -6.55 -8.99 9.67
C TRP A 137 -5.12 -8.74 9.20
N PHE A 138 -4.84 -7.54 8.67
CA PHE A 138 -3.49 -7.13 8.30
C PHE A 138 -2.55 -7.13 9.52
N ILE A 139 -2.96 -6.52 10.63
CA ILE A 139 -2.19 -6.45 11.89
C ILE A 139 -1.87 -7.85 12.45
N ARG A 140 -2.81 -8.78 12.35
CA ARG A 140 -2.62 -10.16 12.83
C ARG A 140 -1.52 -10.90 12.06
N ASN A 141 -1.40 -10.62 10.76
CA ASN A 141 -0.59 -11.43 9.84
C ASN A 141 0.74 -10.77 9.43
N VAL A 142 0.88 -9.45 9.61
CA VAL A 142 2.11 -8.73 9.28
C VAL A 142 2.89 -8.41 10.56
N PRO A 143 4.18 -8.82 10.66
CA PRO A 143 4.98 -8.51 11.83
C PRO A 143 5.12 -7.00 12.04
N ASN A 144 5.01 -6.55 13.30
CA ASN A 144 5.37 -5.18 13.68
C ASN A 144 6.90 -5.01 13.70
N ASP A 145 7.50 -5.06 12.52
CA ASP A 145 8.94 -4.93 12.32
C ASP A 145 9.33 -3.44 12.24
N PRO A 146 10.07 -2.91 13.23
CA PRO A 146 10.50 -1.52 13.21
C PRO A 146 11.42 -1.22 12.02
N GLY A 147 12.12 -2.21 11.46
CA GLY A 147 12.99 -2.07 10.30
C GLY A 147 12.27 -2.21 8.95
N ALA A 148 10.96 -2.49 8.90
CA ALA A 148 10.21 -2.52 7.64
C ALA A 148 9.83 -1.12 7.14
N MET A 149 9.51 -0.98 5.85
CA MET A 149 8.87 0.24 5.32
C MET A 149 7.44 0.39 5.89
N PRO A 150 6.82 1.58 5.81
CA PRO A 150 5.42 1.75 6.18
C PRO A 150 4.51 0.76 5.43
N PRO A 151 3.43 0.29 6.07
CA PRO A 151 2.48 -0.59 5.41
C PRO A 151 1.74 0.16 4.30
N VAL A 152 1.24 -0.58 3.31
CA VAL A 152 0.53 -0.02 2.16
C VAL A 152 -0.92 -0.49 2.18
N LEU A 153 -1.85 0.44 1.97
CA LEU A 153 -3.22 0.14 1.55
C LEU A 153 -3.27 0.17 0.03
N ASP A 154 -3.47 -0.99 -0.58
CA ASP A 154 -3.75 -1.13 -2.00
C ASP A 154 -5.27 -0.96 -2.20
N MET A 155 -5.63 0.20 -2.76
CA MET A 155 -7.00 0.62 -2.96
C MET A 155 -7.29 0.79 -4.45
N GLU A 156 -7.91 -0.23 -5.04
CA GLU A 156 -8.29 -0.24 -6.45
C GLU A 156 -9.61 -0.98 -6.69
N TRP A 157 -10.19 -0.79 -7.88
CA TRP A 157 -11.37 -1.53 -8.29
C TRP A 157 -11.01 -2.95 -8.69
N ASN A 158 -11.35 -3.93 -7.85
CA ASN A 158 -11.22 -5.34 -8.21
C ASN A 158 -12.37 -5.80 -9.13
N ALA A 159 -12.29 -5.48 -10.43
CA ALA A 159 -13.31 -5.88 -11.41
C ALA A 159 -13.38 -7.40 -11.64
N ALA A 160 -12.27 -8.12 -11.40
CA ALA A 160 -12.18 -9.57 -11.62
C ALA A 160 -12.66 -10.40 -10.41
N SER A 161 -12.95 -9.74 -9.30
CA SER A 161 -13.39 -10.38 -8.07
C SER A 161 -14.72 -11.14 -8.27
N PRO A 162 -14.74 -12.47 -8.02
CA PRO A 162 -15.97 -13.26 -8.13
C PRO A 162 -16.93 -13.01 -6.96
N THR A 163 -16.40 -12.60 -5.80
CA THR A 163 -17.11 -12.59 -4.51
C THR A 163 -17.40 -11.21 -3.94
N CYS A 164 -16.82 -10.16 -4.53
CA CYS A 164 -17.12 -8.78 -4.14
C CYS A 164 -17.07 -7.85 -5.35
N LYS A 165 -18.21 -7.22 -5.65
CA LYS A 165 -18.34 -6.24 -6.73
C LYS A 165 -18.82 -4.89 -6.21
N LEU A 166 -18.82 -4.70 -4.89
CA LEU A 166 -19.30 -3.49 -4.26
C LEU A 166 -18.40 -2.31 -4.64
N ARG A 167 -19.02 -1.23 -5.11
CA ARG A 167 -18.38 0.06 -5.35
C ARG A 167 -19.15 1.13 -4.57
N PRO A 168 -18.83 1.34 -3.28
CA PRO A 168 -19.47 2.38 -2.49
C PRO A 168 -19.21 3.76 -3.10
N ASN A 169 -20.00 4.76 -2.69
CA ASN A 169 -19.72 6.13 -3.11
C ASN A 169 -18.38 6.63 -2.55
N ALA A 170 -17.82 7.65 -3.20
CA ALA A 170 -16.51 8.21 -2.90
C ALA A 170 -16.33 8.63 -1.42
N ALA A 171 -17.38 9.15 -0.76
CA ALA A 171 -17.28 9.55 0.64
C ALA A 171 -17.12 8.33 1.57
N VAL A 172 -17.84 7.24 1.30
CA VAL A 172 -17.67 5.97 2.02
C VAL A 172 -16.27 5.41 1.78
N VAL A 173 -15.80 5.38 0.54
CA VAL A 173 -14.43 4.94 0.20
C VAL A 173 -13.39 5.69 1.04
N ARG A 174 -13.43 7.02 1.06
CA ARG A 174 -12.49 7.83 1.84
C ARG A 174 -12.61 7.59 3.35
N SER A 175 -13.82 7.35 3.86
CA SER A 175 -14.05 7.04 5.28
C SER A 175 -13.43 5.70 5.69
N GLU A 176 -13.65 4.66 4.88
CA GLU A 176 -13.08 3.33 5.07
C GLU A 176 -11.54 3.37 5.02
N MET A 177 -10.98 4.11 4.05
CA MET A 177 -9.53 4.33 3.97
C MET A 177 -8.98 4.96 5.24
N ARG A 178 -9.57 6.07 5.73
CA ARG A 178 -9.09 6.72 6.96
C ARG A 178 -9.12 5.75 8.15
N THR A 179 -10.20 5.00 8.31
CA THR A 179 -10.36 4.03 9.40
C THR A 179 -9.27 2.97 9.36
N PHE A 180 -9.05 2.34 8.20
CA PHE A 180 -8.00 1.34 8.02
C PHE A 180 -6.61 1.93 8.30
N MET A 181 -6.30 3.08 7.70
CA MET A 181 -4.98 3.71 7.77
C MET A 181 -4.65 4.18 9.18
N ASP A 182 -5.61 4.74 9.91
CA ASP A 182 -5.42 5.18 11.29
C ASP A 182 -5.15 4.01 12.24
N MET A 183 -5.82 2.86 12.02
CA MET A 183 -5.55 1.64 12.79
C MET A 183 -4.14 1.11 12.56
N LEU A 184 -3.69 1.10 11.30
CA LEU A 184 -2.33 0.70 10.95
C LEU A 184 -1.29 1.68 11.49
N GLU A 185 -1.51 2.99 11.37
CA GLU A 185 -0.57 3.99 11.89
C GLU A 185 -0.40 3.85 13.41
N ARG A 186 -1.51 3.66 14.15
CA ARG A 186 -1.46 3.42 15.60
C ARG A 186 -0.67 2.15 15.95
N HIS A 187 -0.78 1.09 15.16
CA HIS A 187 -0.12 -0.17 15.44
C HIS A 187 1.38 -0.17 15.07
N TYR A 188 1.71 0.31 13.86
CA TYR A 188 3.07 0.26 13.31
C TYR A 188 3.90 1.51 13.61
N GLY A 189 3.27 2.57 14.11
CA GLY A 189 3.93 3.86 14.38
C GLY A 189 4.46 4.55 13.12
N LYS A 190 3.90 4.21 11.95
CA LYS A 190 4.31 4.69 10.63
C LYS A 190 3.07 5.05 9.82
N ARG A 191 3.09 6.24 9.21
CA ARG A 191 2.04 6.69 8.28
C ARG A 191 1.97 5.72 7.10
N PRO A 192 0.86 5.00 6.89
CA PRO A 192 0.78 4.04 5.80
C PRO A 192 0.74 4.74 4.44
N ILE A 193 1.12 4.02 3.39
CA ILE A 193 1.15 4.48 2.00
C ILE A 193 -0.16 4.09 1.30
N ILE A 194 -0.68 4.96 0.45
CA ILE A 194 -1.85 4.66 -0.39
C ILE A 194 -1.35 4.26 -1.77
N TYR A 195 -1.59 3.01 -2.17
CA TYR A 195 -1.51 2.62 -3.57
C TYR A 195 -2.88 2.74 -4.24
N THR A 196 -2.89 3.21 -5.49
CA THR A 196 -4.13 3.37 -6.27
C THR A 196 -3.84 3.45 -7.77
N THR A 197 -4.89 3.23 -8.55
CA THR A 197 -4.93 3.44 -10.00
C THR A 197 -5.56 4.80 -10.36
N VAL A 198 -5.37 5.23 -11.61
CA VAL A 198 -5.84 6.55 -12.11
C VAL A 198 -7.36 6.66 -11.95
N ASP A 199 -8.10 5.72 -12.51
CA ASP A 199 -9.56 5.72 -12.47
C ASP A 199 -10.10 5.69 -11.04
N PHE A 200 -9.52 4.83 -10.18
CA PHE A 200 -9.95 4.75 -8.78
C PHE A 200 -9.69 6.07 -8.04
N PHE A 201 -8.55 6.70 -8.30
CA PHE A 201 -8.16 7.96 -7.68
C PHE A 201 -9.12 9.09 -8.01
N ASP A 202 -9.49 9.23 -9.30
CA ASP A 202 -10.39 10.27 -9.77
C ASP A 202 -11.85 9.98 -9.39
N ASP A 203 -12.32 8.73 -9.58
CA ASP A 203 -13.69 8.29 -9.21
C ASP A 203 -14.02 8.57 -7.73
N ASN A 204 -13.01 8.45 -6.87
CA ASN A 204 -13.17 8.55 -5.41
C ASN A 204 -12.60 9.84 -4.81
N ASP A 205 -12.18 10.80 -5.63
CA ASP A 205 -11.58 12.06 -5.23
C ASP A 205 -10.52 11.89 -4.12
N LEU A 206 -9.56 10.99 -4.36
CA LEU A 206 -8.51 10.67 -3.39
C LEU A 206 -7.55 11.83 -3.13
N ARG A 207 -7.63 12.92 -3.92
CA ARG A 207 -6.94 14.20 -3.67
C ARG A 207 -7.24 14.75 -2.27
N GLN A 208 -8.42 14.45 -1.72
CA GLN A 208 -8.81 14.84 -0.36
C GLN A 208 -8.05 14.10 0.76
N LEU A 209 -7.31 13.03 0.45
CA LEU A 209 -6.46 12.31 1.39
C LEU A 209 -5.05 12.93 1.45
N ALA A 210 -5.00 14.27 1.57
CA ALA A 210 -3.77 15.00 1.72
C ALA A 210 -3.01 14.58 3.00
N GLY A 211 -1.68 14.55 2.93
CA GLY A 211 -0.82 14.15 4.05
C GLY A 211 -0.47 12.66 4.12
N TYR A 212 -1.02 11.83 3.23
CA TYR A 212 -0.59 10.44 3.03
C TYR A 212 0.44 10.34 1.89
N PRO A 213 1.46 9.46 2.01
CA PRO A 213 2.35 9.16 0.91
C PRO A 213 1.59 8.31 -0.11
N PHE A 214 1.69 8.67 -1.39
CA PHE A 214 1.04 7.95 -2.48
C PHE A 214 2.04 7.11 -3.28
N TRP A 215 1.63 5.89 -3.58
CA TRP A 215 2.21 5.01 -4.58
C TRP A 215 1.25 4.96 -5.77
N LEU A 216 1.55 5.73 -6.81
CA LEU A 216 0.63 5.90 -7.94
C LEU A 216 0.96 4.94 -9.06
N ARG A 217 -0.02 4.18 -9.52
CA ARG A 217 0.14 3.36 -10.73
C ARG A 217 -0.13 4.19 -11.98
N SER A 218 0.86 4.29 -12.87
CA SER A 218 0.72 4.97 -14.15
C SER A 218 1.63 4.33 -15.19
N VAL A 219 1.08 3.39 -15.97
CA VAL A 219 1.86 2.61 -16.95
C VAL A 219 1.83 3.18 -18.37
N ALA A 220 1.12 4.29 -18.58
CA ALA A 220 0.88 4.91 -19.88
C ALA A 220 0.94 6.45 -19.83
N GLY A 221 1.75 7.00 -18.92
CA GLY A 221 2.03 8.42 -18.79
C GLY A 221 2.63 8.76 -17.42
N HIS A 222 3.30 9.90 -17.30
CA HIS A 222 3.95 10.27 -16.04
C HIS A 222 2.89 10.58 -14.96
N PRO A 223 3.12 10.33 -13.65
CA PRO A 223 2.15 10.66 -12.61
C PRO A 223 1.67 12.12 -12.63
N ASP A 224 2.58 13.09 -12.86
CA ASP A 224 2.21 14.51 -13.00
C ASP A 224 1.19 14.80 -14.13
N GLU A 225 1.15 13.94 -15.16
CA GLU A 225 0.18 14.04 -16.26
C GLU A 225 -1.14 13.36 -15.88
N LYS A 226 -1.08 12.13 -15.35
CA LYS A 226 -2.28 11.33 -15.08
C LYS A 226 -3.00 11.71 -13.79
N TYR A 227 -2.28 12.24 -12.81
CA TYR A 227 -2.81 12.63 -11.49
C TYR A 227 -2.69 14.14 -11.25
N GLY A 228 -2.29 14.94 -12.25
CA GLY A 228 -2.06 16.37 -12.08
C GLY A 228 -0.96 16.67 -11.06
N PRO A 229 -0.99 17.81 -10.35
CA PRO A 229 0.08 18.21 -9.43
C PRO A 229 0.03 17.45 -8.08
N HIS A 230 -0.66 16.31 -7.99
CA HIS A 230 -0.76 15.56 -6.74
C HIS A 230 0.61 14.94 -6.39
N PRO A 231 1.11 15.15 -5.15
CA PRO A 231 2.40 14.61 -4.76
C PRO A 231 2.36 13.08 -4.70
N TRP A 232 3.45 12.45 -5.11
CA TRP A 232 3.63 11.00 -5.05
C TRP A 232 5.00 10.67 -4.46
N THR A 233 5.10 9.51 -3.82
CA THR A 233 6.31 8.98 -3.19
C THR A 233 6.87 7.82 -4.00
N PHE A 234 5.99 6.96 -4.51
CA PHE A 234 6.33 5.85 -5.39
C PHE A 234 5.48 5.89 -6.65
N TRP A 235 6.02 5.35 -7.74
CA TRP A 235 5.34 5.26 -9.01
C TRP A 235 5.54 3.87 -9.61
N GLN A 236 4.45 3.12 -9.80
CA GLN A 236 4.48 1.90 -10.60
C GLN A 236 4.35 2.27 -12.07
N TYR A 237 5.43 2.08 -12.83
CA TYR A 237 5.51 2.52 -14.22
C TYR A 237 5.33 1.40 -15.23
N THR A 238 5.35 0.14 -14.79
CA THR A 238 5.03 -1.02 -15.61
C THR A 238 4.57 -2.18 -14.75
N GLY A 239 3.71 -3.04 -15.32
CA GLY A 239 3.36 -4.35 -14.79
C GLY A 239 3.74 -5.50 -15.72
N THR A 240 4.60 -5.21 -16.71
CA THR A 240 5.11 -6.18 -17.68
C THR A 240 6.63 -6.12 -17.80
N GLY A 241 7.28 -5.61 -16.75
CA GLY A 241 8.72 -5.50 -16.66
C GLY A 241 9.40 -6.86 -16.47
N SER A 242 10.69 -6.91 -16.77
CA SER A 242 11.56 -8.07 -16.55
C SER A 242 12.65 -7.71 -15.57
N ILE A 243 12.65 -8.36 -14.41
CA ILE A 243 13.67 -8.19 -13.36
C ILE A 243 14.47 -9.48 -13.27
N PRO A 244 15.82 -9.43 -13.41
CA PRO A 244 16.67 -10.59 -13.15
C PRO A 244 16.36 -11.22 -11.78
N GLY A 245 16.03 -12.51 -11.79
CA GLY A 245 15.66 -13.27 -10.60
C GLY A 245 14.15 -13.41 -10.35
N ILE A 246 13.30 -12.68 -11.08
CA ILE A 246 11.85 -12.88 -11.08
C ILE A 246 11.45 -13.49 -12.43
N ARG A 247 10.70 -14.59 -12.41
CA ARG A 247 10.21 -15.23 -13.65
C ARG A 247 8.90 -14.59 -14.09
N GLY A 248 8.80 -14.31 -15.38
CA GLY A 248 7.60 -13.69 -15.97
C GLY A 248 7.54 -12.19 -15.75
N ASP A 249 6.33 -11.64 -15.88
CA ASP A 249 6.10 -10.21 -15.71
C ASP A 249 6.28 -9.78 -14.24
N ALA A 250 6.95 -8.65 -14.05
CA ALA A 250 7.12 -8.00 -12.76
C ALA A 250 6.62 -6.56 -12.82
N ASP A 251 5.98 -6.14 -11.73
CA ASP A 251 5.71 -4.74 -11.47
C ASP A 251 7.00 -4.03 -11.10
N ILE A 252 7.27 -2.89 -11.76
CA ILE A 252 8.47 -2.10 -11.48
C ILE A 252 8.08 -0.69 -11.10
N ASN A 253 8.74 -0.24 -10.03
CA ASN A 253 8.46 1.00 -9.35
C ASN A 253 9.69 1.90 -9.30
N VAL A 254 9.45 3.19 -9.18
CA VAL A 254 10.49 4.16 -8.79
C VAL A 254 10.05 4.94 -7.55
N PHE A 255 11.03 5.36 -6.76
CA PHE A 255 10.86 6.36 -5.72
C PHE A 255 11.07 7.78 -6.32
N ALA A 256 10.25 8.74 -5.89
CA ALA A 256 10.20 10.10 -6.47
C ALA A 256 11.50 10.94 -6.35
N GLY A 257 12.51 10.46 -5.61
CA GLY A 257 13.74 11.20 -5.32
C GLY A 257 15.02 10.50 -5.74
N ASN A 258 16.14 11.19 -5.49
CA ASN A 258 17.48 10.63 -5.69
C ASN A 258 17.90 9.70 -4.53
N GLU A 259 19.09 9.10 -4.63
CA GLU A 259 19.61 8.17 -3.62
C GLU A 259 19.74 8.80 -2.21
N THR A 260 20.08 10.10 -2.13
CA THR A 260 20.16 10.82 -0.85
C THR A 260 18.78 10.97 -0.23
N ALA A 261 17.79 11.40 -1.02
CA ALA A 261 16.40 11.52 -0.58
C ALA A 261 15.84 10.15 -0.14
N TRP A 262 16.22 9.07 -0.82
CA TRP A 262 15.87 7.71 -0.43
C TRP A 262 16.45 7.31 0.93
N LYS A 263 17.75 7.49 1.14
CA LYS A 263 18.38 7.23 2.45
C LYS A 263 17.73 8.02 3.57
N GLN A 264 17.42 9.30 3.33
CA GLN A 264 16.72 10.13 4.30
C GLN A 264 15.28 9.64 4.55
N TRP A 265 14.57 9.20 3.52
CA TRP A 265 13.22 8.64 3.66
C TRP A 265 13.22 7.35 4.49
N LEU A 266 14.21 6.48 4.29
CA LEU A 266 14.41 5.27 5.11
C LEU A 266 14.64 5.63 6.58
N VAL A 267 15.55 6.56 6.87
CA VAL A 267 15.84 7.02 8.24
C VAL A 267 14.61 7.61 8.91
N ARG A 268 13.87 8.49 8.22
CA ARG A 268 12.64 9.09 8.76
C ARG A 268 11.58 8.03 9.12
N ASN A 269 11.49 6.97 8.32
CA ASN A 269 10.58 5.85 8.56
C ASN A 269 11.19 4.73 9.42
N LYS A 270 12.36 4.97 10.04
CA LYS A 270 13.07 4.02 10.91
C LYS A 270 13.39 2.68 10.24
N VAL A 271 13.46 2.65 8.91
CA VAL A 271 13.82 1.45 8.14
C VAL A 271 15.30 1.16 8.38
N ARG A 272 15.64 -0.08 8.74
CA ARG A 272 16.99 -0.53 9.09
C ARG A 272 17.36 -1.79 8.33
#